data_AF-A0A438MT45-F1
#
_entry.id   AF-A0A438MT45-F1
#
_cell.length_a   1.000
_cell.length_b   1.000
_cell.length_c   1.000
_cell.angle_alpha   90.00
_cell.angle_beta   90.00
_cell.angle_gamma   90.00
#
_symmetry.space_group_name_H-M   'P 1'
#
loop_
_entity.id
_entity.type
_entity.pdbx_description
1 polymer ?
#
loop_
_entity_poly.entity_id
_entity_poly.type
_entity_poly.pdbx_seq_one_letter_code
_entity_poly.pdbx_strand_id
1 'polypeptide(L)'
;MASSRSKCEDSDQKVEQNGEADNNQEAVEEPEEDNDERENDTRAGQKRKEPPTNASQEHSTKSQRHDENGEKDNEKEKGKDSPSSPTSSSSSSKATPKQLLNFLLSGKSLPYCFPDEELEAGKSSGKYKSYSQSSPTSLTAFEHLICAHLLSKPLSHVLGMRSIRTLLNEPFELCSAEAVVKAGEQRVWEALEAARTQHRQKTAKYIYETGQAYSDSETMYDLSEEANESGSHGVVQHIKSTVPGLGVVGGEIFCRRIQCVDGWGDALWPFADQKALDALRQIGVPVKDADDLQSAIEREVDWTLVGDMGLTGSDSKGSQIELSGEAEETQVQAEFVIVLERAIGCVLEGKVEELNKAAARLK
;
A
#
# COMPACT_ATOMS: atom_id res chain seq x y z
N MET A 1 35.16 -43.52 -37.16
CA MET A 1 36.59 -43.80 -37.42
C MET A 1 37.05 -42.90 -38.58
N ALA A 2 38.28 -42.38 -38.53
CA ALA A 2 38.86 -41.20 -39.24
C ALA A 2 38.63 -39.90 -38.45
N SER A 3 39.48 -39.49 -37.49
CA SER A 3 40.90 -39.08 -37.53
C SER A 3 41.12 -37.75 -38.26
N SER A 4 41.36 -36.67 -37.51
CA SER A 4 42.56 -35.82 -37.64
C SER A 4 42.57 -34.69 -36.59
N ARG A 5 43.65 -34.68 -35.81
CA ARG A 5 44.05 -33.68 -34.81
C ARG A 5 44.52 -32.41 -35.52
N SER A 6 44.21 -31.25 -34.94
CA SER A 6 44.98 -30.03 -35.19
C SER A 6 45.46 -29.45 -33.86
N LYS A 7 46.78 -29.37 -33.72
CA LYS A 7 47.54 -28.66 -32.67
C LYS A 7 47.84 -27.27 -33.23
N CYS A 8 47.70 -26.23 -32.42
CA CYS A 8 48.43 -24.97 -32.59
C CYS A 8 49.00 -24.57 -31.24
N GLU A 9 50.28 -24.23 -31.28
CA GLU A 9 51.19 -23.93 -30.19
C GLU A 9 51.21 -22.43 -29.87
N ASP A 10 51.75 -22.17 -28.69
CA ASP A 10 52.11 -20.90 -28.05
C ASP A 10 52.76 -19.84 -28.95
N SER A 11 52.54 -18.58 -28.58
CA SER A 11 53.65 -17.61 -28.51
C SER A 11 53.37 -16.49 -27.52
N ASP A 12 54.08 -16.56 -26.39
CA ASP A 12 54.44 -15.45 -25.51
C ASP A 12 55.22 -14.37 -26.27
N GLN A 13 54.88 -13.10 -26.07
CA GLN A 13 55.87 -12.01 -26.11
C GLN A 13 55.59 -10.97 -25.02
N LYS A 14 56.52 -10.93 -24.07
CA LYS A 14 56.72 -9.98 -22.99
C LYS A 14 57.78 -8.98 -23.46
N VAL A 15 57.53 -7.67 -23.39
CA VAL A 15 58.57 -6.63 -23.44
C VAL A 15 58.25 -5.57 -22.39
N GLU A 16 59.25 -5.35 -21.54
CA GLU A 16 59.30 -4.42 -20.40
C GLU A 16 60.04 -3.12 -20.77
N GLN A 17 59.72 -2.05 -20.01
CA GLN A 17 60.57 -0.89 -19.61
C GLN A 17 60.93 0.18 -20.68
N ASN A 18 61.04 1.50 -20.40
CA ASN A 18 61.16 2.27 -19.16
C ASN A 18 60.98 3.81 -19.42
N GLY A 19 60.76 4.60 -18.35
CA GLY A 19 61.07 6.05 -18.22
C GLY A 19 59.84 6.96 -17.94
N GLU A 20 59.54 7.39 -16.71
CA GLU A 20 60.06 8.58 -15.95
C GLU A 20 60.03 9.91 -16.75
N ALA A 21 59.52 11.06 -16.30
CA ALA A 21 59.08 11.57 -14.99
C ALA A 21 58.24 12.87 -15.13
N ASP A 22 57.70 13.33 -13.99
CA ASP A 22 57.36 14.70 -13.56
C ASP A 22 55.94 15.31 -13.67
N ASN A 23 55.48 15.68 -12.46
CA ASN A 23 54.67 16.85 -12.05
C ASN A 23 53.24 17.04 -12.58
N ASN A 24 52.24 16.94 -11.70
CA ASN A 24 51.85 18.08 -10.85
C ASN A 24 50.83 17.65 -9.79
N GLN A 25 51.09 18.00 -8.53
CA GLN A 25 50.11 17.98 -7.44
C GLN A 25 49.25 19.25 -7.54
N GLU A 26 47.94 19.09 -7.62
CA GLU A 26 46.99 20.13 -7.25
C GLU A 26 45.94 19.46 -6.35
N ALA A 27 46.06 19.76 -5.05
CA ALA A 27 45.15 19.29 -4.02
C ALA A 27 43.87 20.13 -4.09
N VAL A 28 42.76 19.48 -4.41
CA VAL A 28 41.42 20.05 -4.25
C VAL A 28 40.92 19.58 -2.89
N GLU A 29 40.76 20.53 -1.98
CA GLU A 29 40.12 20.35 -0.67
C GLU A 29 38.66 19.94 -0.89
N GLU A 30 38.32 18.70 -0.53
CA GLU A 30 36.93 18.28 -0.30
C GLU A 30 36.52 18.71 1.12
N PRO A 31 35.29 19.25 1.30
CA PRO A 31 34.82 19.61 2.63
C PRO A 31 34.44 18.34 3.41
N GLU A 32 34.99 18.23 4.61
CA GLU A 32 34.58 17.27 5.63
C GLU A 32 33.10 17.48 5.97
N GLU A 33 32.23 16.54 5.56
CA GLU A 33 30.87 16.44 6.09
C GLU A 33 30.93 15.65 7.41
N ASP A 34 30.68 16.39 8.50
CA ASP A 34 30.50 15.91 9.86
C ASP A 34 29.43 14.79 9.92
N ASN A 35 29.90 13.56 10.09
CA ASN A 35 29.06 12.39 10.37
C ASN A 35 28.87 12.26 11.89
N ASP A 36 27.98 13.07 12.45
CA ASP A 36 27.55 12.94 13.85
C ASP A 36 26.39 11.92 13.92
N GLU A 37 26.74 10.63 13.98
CA GLU A 37 25.82 9.54 14.32
C GLU A 37 25.35 9.71 15.77
N ARG A 38 24.21 10.38 15.93
CA ARG A 38 23.41 10.29 17.15
C ARG A 38 22.17 9.47 16.88
N GLU A 39 22.20 8.25 17.39
CA GLU A 39 21.03 7.45 17.75
C GLU A 39 20.03 8.35 18.49
N ASN A 40 18.89 8.61 17.84
CA ASN A 40 17.74 9.17 18.53
C ASN A 40 16.48 8.51 18.00
N ASP A 41 16.19 7.38 18.62
CA ASP A 41 14.95 6.66 18.55
C ASP A 41 13.81 7.57 19.05
N THR A 42 13.17 8.28 18.11
CA THR A 42 12.02 9.14 18.41
C THR A 42 10.84 8.76 17.55
N ARG A 43 9.88 8.10 18.21
CA ARG A 43 8.47 7.95 17.83
C ARG A 43 7.94 9.19 17.09
N ALA A 44 7.83 9.09 15.76
CA ALA A 44 7.14 10.07 14.94
C ALA A 44 5.63 9.75 14.90
N GLY A 45 4.96 9.90 16.05
CA GLY A 45 3.50 10.03 16.12
C GLY A 45 3.12 11.48 15.85
N GLN A 46 2.97 11.88 14.59
CA GLN A 46 2.44 13.19 14.25
C GLN A 46 0.94 13.25 14.56
N LYS A 47 0.61 13.99 15.63
CA LYS A 47 -0.74 14.47 15.93
C LYS A 47 -1.28 15.24 14.74
N ARG A 48 -2.32 14.69 14.12
CA ARG A 48 -3.18 15.41 13.16
C ARG A 48 -3.80 16.60 13.90
N LYS A 49 -3.50 17.83 13.46
CA LYS A 49 -4.25 19.03 13.88
C LYS A 49 -5.67 18.89 13.31
N GLU A 50 -6.66 18.97 14.19
CA GLU A 50 -8.06 19.11 13.83
C GLU A 50 -8.29 20.40 13.01
N PRO A 51 -9.27 20.42 12.09
CA PRO A 51 -9.60 21.61 11.32
C PRO A 51 -10.24 22.70 12.20
N PRO A 52 -9.99 23.99 11.91
CA PRO A 52 -10.48 25.09 12.73
C PRO A 52 -12.01 25.23 12.60
N THR A 53 -12.64 25.40 13.75
CA THR A 53 -14.05 25.77 13.91
C THR A 53 -14.27 27.20 13.41
N ASN A 54 -15.24 27.37 12.50
CA ASN A 54 -15.71 28.67 12.04
C ASN A 54 -16.34 29.46 13.20
N ALA A 55 -15.72 30.57 13.58
CA ALA A 55 -16.40 31.64 14.31
C ALA A 55 -15.80 33.01 13.95
N SER A 56 -16.67 33.83 13.35
CA SER A 56 -16.75 35.29 13.47
C SER A 56 -15.79 36.17 12.65
N GLN A 57 -16.36 36.79 11.61
CA GLN A 57 -16.16 38.20 11.32
C GLN A 57 -17.52 38.90 11.40
N GLU A 58 -17.68 39.86 12.30
CA GLU A 58 -18.27 41.15 11.97
C GLU A 58 -17.87 42.19 13.02
N HIS A 59 -17.42 43.33 12.52
CA HIS A 59 -16.77 44.42 13.24
C HIS A 59 -17.76 45.55 13.54
N SER A 60 -17.78 45.95 14.81
CA SER A 60 -17.91 47.32 15.35
C SER A 60 -18.84 48.34 14.69
N THR A 61 -19.77 48.88 15.48
CA THR A 61 -19.92 50.34 15.65
C THR A 61 -20.31 50.69 17.09
N LYS A 62 -19.85 51.87 17.51
CA LYS A 62 -19.72 52.40 18.87
C LYS A 62 -20.72 53.53 19.03
N SER A 63 -21.59 53.52 20.05
CA SER A 63 -22.03 54.76 20.72
C SER A 63 -22.75 54.55 22.06
N GLN A 64 -22.22 55.24 23.07
CA GLN A 64 -22.83 55.99 24.19
C GLN A 64 -24.01 55.43 25.04
N ARG A 65 -23.66 55.20 26.33
CA ARG A 65 -24.28 55.65 27.61
C ARG A 65 -25.79 56.03 27.64
N HIS A 66 -26.57 55.37 28.51
CA HIS A 66 -27.13 55.96 29.74
C HIS A 66 -27.82 54.90 30.63
N ASP A 67 -27.87 55.20 31.93
CA ASP A 67 -28.48 54.47 33.05
C ASP A 67 -30.00 54.22 32.94
N GLU A 68 -30.50 53.14 33.56
CA GLU A 68 -31.44 53.16 34.70
C GLU A 68 -32.22 51.84 34.89
N ASN A 69 -32.31 51.46 36.18
CA ASN A 69 -33.32 50.67 36.90
C ASN A 69 -34.54 50.07 36.15
N GLY A 70 -34.91 48.85 36.54
CA GLY A 70 -36.24 48.31 36.26
C GLY A 70 -36.45 46.86 36.69
N GLU A 71 -36.56 46.64 37.99
CA GLU A 71 -37.18 45.45 38.59
C GLU A 71 -38.67 45.37 38.19
N LYS A 72 -39.14 44.21 37.71
CA LYS A 72 -40.53 43.75 37.89
C LYS A 72 -40.78 42.32 37.38
N ASP A 73 -41.38 41.56 38.28
CA ASP A 73 -42.12 40.31 38.08
C ASP A 73 -43.17 40.41 36.95
N ASN A 74 -43.39 39.33 36.20
CA ASN A 74 -44.62 38.52 36.35
C ASN A 74 -44.76 37.39 35.31
N GLU A 75 -45.30 36.28 35.84
CA GLU A 75 -46.34 35.39 35.30
C GLU A 75 -46.15 34.58 33.99
N LYS A 76 -46.06 33.27 34.21
CA LYS A 76 -46.96 32.22 33.68
C LYS A 76 -47.79 32.59 32.45
N GLU A 77 -47.54 31.87 31.34
CA GLU A 77 -48.62 31.36 30.50
C GLU A 77 -48.37 29.91 30.06
N LYS A 78 -49.45 29.15 30.17
CA LYS A 78 -49.63 27.77 29.77
C LYS A 78 -49.94 27.70 28.27
N GLY A 79 -49.45 26.62 27.64
CA GLY A 79 -50.21 25.90 26.64
C GLY A 79 -49.70 26.00 25.21
N LYS A 80 -49.27 24.87 24.66
CA LYS A 80 -50.06 24.11 23.65
C LYS A 80 -49.30 22.88 23.22
N ASP A 81 -49.88 21.74 23.54
CA ASP A 81 -49.57 20.44 22.96
C ASP A 81 -49.63 20.52 21.44
N SER A 82 -48.48 20.30 20.80
CA SER A 82 -48.39 19.99 19.37
C SER A 82 -48.10 18.49 19.26
N PRO A 83 -48.85 17.72 18.45
CA PRO A 83 -48.64 16.30 18.30
C PRO A 83 -47.30 16.07 17.60
N SER A 84 -46.34 15.58 18.37
CA SER A 84 -45.07 15.04 17.90
C SER A 84 -45.39 13.89 16.95
N SER A 85 -45.27 14.17 15.66
CA SER A 85 -45.23 13.14 14.63
C SER A 85 -44.06 12.21 14.95
N PRO A 86 -44.23 10.89 14.90
CA PRO A 86 -43.12 9.98 15.09
C PRO A 86 -42.22 10.16 13.87
N THR A 87 -41.17 10.97 14.01
CA THR A 87 -39.99 10.84 13.18
C THR A 87 -39.51 9.42 13.43
N SER A 88 -39.87 8.51 12.53
CA SER A 88 -39.27 7.21 12.38
C SER A 88 -37.78 7.46 12.27
N SER A 89 -37.08 7.37 13.40
CA SER A 89 -35.65 7.20 13.44
C SER A 89 -35.40 5.91 12.68
N SER A 90 -35.16 6.02 11.38
CA SER A 90 -34.59 4.95 10.58
C SER A 90 -33.22 4.74 11.20
N SER A 91 -33.16 3.90 12.23
CA SER A 91 -31.93 3.33 12.74
C SER A 91 -31.33 2.65 11.52
N SER A 92 -30.41 3.34 10.84
CA SER A 92 -29.67 2.76 9.74
C SER A 92 -28.97 1.56 10.35
N SER A 93 -29.52 0.37 10.11
CA SER A 93 -29.01 -0.86 10.66
C SER A 93 -27.57 -0.96 10.20
N LYS A 94 -26.62 -0.89 11.15
CA LYS A 94 -25.21 -1.10 10.86
C LYS A 94 -25.07 -2.49 10.23
N ALA A 95 -24.19 -2.62 9.24
CA ALA A 95 -23.94 -3.91 8.62
C ALA A 95 -23.42 -4.91 9.65
N THR A 96 -23.81 -6.17 9.53
CA THR A 96 -23.21 -7.24 10.33
C THR A 96 -21.79 -7.53 9.84
N PRO A 97 -20.90 -8.13 10.65
CA PRO A 97 -19.58 -8.57 10.19
C PRO A 97 -19.64 -9.45 8.93
N LYS A 98 -20.63 -10.35 8.86
CA LYS A 98 -20.92 -11.16 7.67
C LYS A 98 -21.19 -10.29 6.44
N GLN A 99 -22.08 -9.30 6.55
CA GLN A 99 -22.38 -8.40 5.44
C GLN A 99 -21.15 -7.59 5.02
N LEU A 100 -20.34 -7.14 5.98
CA LEU A 100 -19.11 -6.40 5.70
C LEU A 100 -18.08 -7.24 4.94
N LEU A 101 -17.80 -8.48 5.37
CA LEU A 101 -16.84 -9.35 4.71
C LEU A 101 -17.26 -9.69 3.26
N ASN A 102 -18.53 -10.07 3.07
CA ASN A 102 -19.07 -10.32 1.73
C ASN A 102 -19.00 -9.07 0.84
N PHE A 103 -19.32 -7.90 1.40
CA PHE A 103 -19.27 -6.64 0.66
C PHE A 103 -17.83 -6.26 0.29
N LEU A 104 -16.88 -6.37 1.23
CA LEU A 104 -15.46 -6.11 1.03
C LEU A 104 -14.87 -7.01 -0.06
N LEU A 105 -15.26 -8.27 -0.16
CA LEU A 105 -14.77 -9.15 -1.23
C LEU A 105 -15.41 -8.81 -2.58
N SER A 106 -16.66 -8.33 -2.59
CA SER A 106 -17.33 -7.94 -3.85
C SER A 106 -16.70 -6.70 -4.50
N GLY A 107 -16.72 -6.64 -5.83
CA GLY A 107 -16.28 -5.46 -6.59
C GLY A 107 -17.10 -4.19 -6.31
N LYS A 108 -18.28 -4.33 -5.67
CA LYS A 108 -19.11 -3.19 -5.24
C LYS A 108 -18.45 -2.36 -4.12
N SER A 109 -17.45 -2.91 -3.42
CA SER A 109 -16.70 -2.17 -2.39
C SER A 109 -15.66 -1.21 -2.96
N LEU A 110 -15.21 -1.39 -4.22
CA LEU A 110 -14.12 -0.61 -4.81
C LEU A 110 -14.29 0.92 -4.68
N PRO A 111 -15.46 1.53 -4.96
CA PRO A 111 -15.66 2.98 -4.81
C PRO A 111 -15.57 3.51 -3.38
N TYR A 112 -15.63 2.61 -2.39
CA TYR A 112 -15.48 2.94 -0.97
C TYR A 112 -14.04 2.77 -0.49
N CYS A 113 -13.31 1.87 -1.14
CA CYS A 113 -11.98 1.48 -0.71
C CYS A 113 -10.86 2.21 -1.44
N PHE A 114 -11.10 2.72 -2.65
CA PHE A 114 -10.05 3.30 -3.48
C PHE A 114 -10.45 4.65 -4.12
N PRO A 115 -9.47 5.49 -4.47
CA PRO A 115 -9.72 6.75 -5.17
C PRO A 115 -10.39 6.55 -6.53
N ASP A 116 -11.29 7.46 -6.92
CA ASP A 116 -11.97 7.37 -8.22
C ASP A 116 -10.99 7.37 -9.41
N GLU A 117 -9.90 8.15 -9.32
CA GLU A 117 -8.85 8.18 -10.36
C GLU A 117 -8.18 6.81 -10.56
N GLU A 118 -8.06 6.02 -9.51
CA GLU A 118 -7.54 4.65 -9.59
C GLU A 118 -8.53 3.74 -10.34
N LEU A 119 -9.81 3.81 -9.99
CA LEU A 119 -10.86 2.97 -10.57
C LEU A 119 -11.13 3.27 -12.05
N GLU A 120 -11.01 4.55 -12.44
CA GLU A 120 -11.12 4.94 -13.85
C GLU A 120 -9.92 4.46 -14.67
N ALA A 121 -8.72 4.44 -14.07
CA ALA A 121 -7.52 4.01 -14.76
C ALA A 121 -7.55 2.51 -15.12
N GLY A 122 -8.07 1.65 -14.24
CA GLY A 122 -8.20 0.22 -14.55
C GLY A 122 -9.22 -0.14 -15.64
N LYS A 123 -10.01 0.82 -16.13
CA LYS A 123 -10.87 0.61 -17.32
C LYS A 123 -10.06 0.64 -18.63
N SER A 124 -8.80 1.08 -18.59
CA SER A 124 -7.98 1.28 -19.77
C SER A 124 -7.08 0.06 -20.06
N SER A 125 -7.47 -0.74 -21.05
CA SER A 125 -6.71 -1.90 -21.60
C SER A 125 -6.44 -3.08 -20.64
N GLY A 126 -6.46 -4.30 -21.17
CA GLY A 126 -6.32 -5.54 -20.38
C GLY A 126 -4.92 -5.83 -19.80
N LYS A 127 -3.91 -4.99 -20.08
CA LYS A 127 -2.53 -5.15 -19.57
C LYS A 127 -2.20 -4.20 -18.41
N TYR A 128 -3.19 -3.46 -17.93
CA TYR A 128 -2.99 -2.43 -16.92
C TYR A 128 -2.74 -3.03 -15.53
N LYS A 129 -1.60 -2.70 -14.92
CA LYS A 129 -1.24 -3.10 -13.55
C LYS A 129 -1.64 -2.01 -12.55
N SER A 130 -2.43 -2.40 -11.56
CA SER A 130 -2.95 -1.53 -10.51
C SER A 130 -2.85 -2.24 -9.17
N TYR A 131 -2.55 -1.50 -8.11
CA TYR A 131 -2.50 -2.09 -6.78
C TYR A 131 -3.87 -2.60 -6.30
N SER A 132 -4.93 -1.87 -6.67
CA SER A 132 -6.29 -2.08 -6.19
C SER A 132 -7.14 -3.00 -7.06
N GLN A 133 -6.86 -3.02 -8.37
CA GLN A 133 -7.64 -3.76 -9.35
C GLN A 133 -6.90 -4.96 -9.92
N SER A 134 -5.57 -5.03 -9.90
CA SER A 134 -4.89 -6.29 -10.26
C SER A 134 -5.01 -7.30 -9.13
N SER A 135 -5.19 -8.57 -9.48
CA SER A 135 -5.10 -9.64 -8.49
C SER A 135 -3.75 -9.56 -7.77
N PRO A 136 -3.67 -9.69 -6.44
CA PRO A 136 -2.38 -9.67 -5.75
C PRO A 136 -1.45 -10.81 -6.23
N THR A 137 -2.03 -11.92 -6.73
CA THR A 137 -1.32 -13.04 -7.37
C THR A 137 -0.73 -12.71 -8.75
N SER A 138 -1.18 -11.63 -9.39
CA SER A 138 -0.74 -11.24 -10.75
C SER A 138 0.46 -10.31 -10.78
N LEU A 139 0.90 -9.83 -9.61
CA LEU A 139 2.09 -9.01 -9.46
C LEU A 139 3.27 -9.88 -9.00
N THR A 140 4.45 -9.60 -9.51
CA THR A 140 5.68 -10.28 -9.08
C THR A 140 6.11 -9.81 -7.68
N ALA A 141 7.02 -10.55 -7.05
CA ALA A 141 7.63 -10.13 -5.78
C ALA A 141 8.28 -8.74 -5.88
N PHE A 142 8.98 -8.45 -6.98
CA PHE A 142 9.60 -7.14 -7.17
C PHE A 142 8.57 -6.01 -7.31
N GLU A 143 7.45 -6.27 -7.98
CA GLU A 143 6.35 -5.31 -8.10
C GLU A 143 5.71 -5.02 -6.74
N HIS A 144 5.56 -6.04 -5.89
CA HIS A 144 5.11 -5.85 -4.50
C HIS A 144 6.11 -5.05 -3.66
N LEU A 145 7.43 -5.22 -3.87
CA LEU A 145 8.44 -4.36 -3.23
C LEU A 145 8.32 -2.89 -3.67
N ILE A 146 8.09 -2.62 -4.96
CA ILE A 146 7.83 -1.25 -5.44
C ILE A 146 6.56 -0.69 -4.77
N CYS A 147 5.51 -1.49 -4.63
CA CYS A 147 4.30 -1.07 -3.94
C CYS A 147 4.59 -0.74 -2.46
N ALA A 148 5.39 -1.55 -1.78
CA ALA A 148 5.81 -1.30 -0.40
C ALA A 148 6.62 0.00 -0.26
N HIS A 149 7.51 0.31 -1.22
CA HIS A 149 8.24 1.59 -1.27
C HIS A 149 7.32 2.80 -1.30
N LEU A 150 6.27 2.72 -2.10
CA LEU A 150 5.36 3.85 -2.31
C LEU A 150 4.36 3.99 -1.16
N LEU A 151 3.87 2.88 -0.61
CA LEU A 151 2.83 2.87 0.42
C LEU A 151 3.35 2.99 1.86
N SER A 152 4.63 2.72 2.10
CA SER A 152 5.27 2.91 3.42
C SER A 152 5.58 4.37 3.74
N LYS A 153 5.55 5.24 2.73
CA LYS A 153 5.84 6.67 2.88
C LYS A 153 4.59 7.42 3.39
N PRO A 154 4.77 8.59 4.04
CA PRO A 154 3.67 9.44 4.46
C PRO A 154 3.06 10.19 3.24
N LEU A 155 2.57 9.44 2.25
CA LEU A 155 1.88 9.96 1.07
C LEU A 155 0.37 9.84 1.26
N SER A 156 -0.40 10.70 0.58
CA SER A 156 -1.83 10.48 0.48
C SER A 156 -2.13 9.20 -0.28
N HIS A 157 -3.24 8.55 0.03
CA HIS A 157 -3.65 7.31 -0.61
C HIS A 157 -3.75 7.45 -2.15
N VAL A 158 -4.39 8.54 -2.61
CA VAL A 158 -4.45 8.94 -4.02
C VAL A 158 -3.06 8.99 -4.67
N LEU A 159 -2.09 9.59 -3.99
CA LEU A 159 -0.74 9.76 -4.53
C LEU A 159 0.05 8.44 -4.55
N GLY A 160 -0.13 7.60 -3.54
CA GLY A 160 0.46 6.26 -3.50
C GLY A 160 -0.03 5.42 -4.68
N MET A 161 -1.35 5.32 -4.85
CA MET A 161 -1.96 4.57 -5.97
C MET A 161 -1.52 5.12 -7.33
N ARG A 162 -1.46 6.46 -7.48
CA ARG A 162 -0.95 7.09 -8.71
C ARG A 162 0.49 6.76 -9.01
N SER A 163 1.33 6.75 -7.99
CA SER A 163 2.74 6.43 -8.15
C SER A 163 2.89 4.99 -8.63
N ILE A 164 2.20 4.03 -7.99
CA ILE A 164 2.28 2.62 -8.36
C ILE A 164 1.88 2.42 -9.83
N ARG A 165 0.71 2.91 -10.22
CA ARG A 165 0.22 2.73 -11.59
C ARG A 165 1.09 3.44 -12.63
N THR A 166 1.70 4.58 -12.28
CA THR A 166 2.60 5.29 -13.20
C THR A 166 3.91 4.51 -13.41
N LEU A 167 4.47 3.93 -12.35
CA LEU A 167 5.73 3.18 -12.44
C LEU A 167 5.56 1.84 -13.17
N LEU A 168 4.49 1.11 -12.89
CA LEU A 168 4.28 -0.28 -13.38
C LEU A 168 3.67 -0.39 -14.78
N ASN A 169 3.39 0.72 -15.47
CA ASN A 169 2.75 0.71 -16.78
C ASN A 169 3.51 1.57 -17.79
N GLU A 170 3.12 1.48 -19.07
CA GLU A 170 3.62 2.37 -20.11
C GLU A 170 3.45 3.86 -19.70
N PRO A 171 4.44 4.73 -19.98
CA PRO A 171 5.66 4.48 -20.76
C PRO A 171 6.88 4.08 -19.91
N PHE A 172 6.71 3.72 -18.63
CA PHE A 172 7.83 3.47 -17.71
C PHE A 172 8.12 1.99 -17.52
N GLU A 173 7.08 1.16 -17.34
CA GLU A 173 7.18 -0.32 -17.25
C GLU A 173 8.29 -0.83 -16.32
N LEU A 174 8.41 -0.21 -15.13
CA LEU A 174 9.42 -0.52 -14.13
C LEU A 174 9.03 -1.76 -13.31
N CYS A 175 8.75 -2.87 -14.01
CA CYS A 175 8.11 -4.07 -13.46
C CYS A 175 9.08 -5.15 -12.97
N SER A 176 10.39 -4.96 -13.15
CA SER A 176 11.43 -5.86 -12.68
C SER A 176 12.69 -5.10 -12.25
N ALA A 177 13.56 -5.76 -11.49
CA ALA A 177 14.82 -5.17 -11.04
C ALA A 177 15.70 -4.77 -12.23
N GLU A 178 15.78 -5.63 -13.25
CA GLU A 178 16.53 -5.36 -14.48
C GLU A 178 15.91 -4.20 -15.27
N ALA A 179 14.58 -4.10 -15.32
CA ALA A 179 13.89 -2.99 -15.96
C ALA A 179 14.23 -1.66 -15.26
N VAL A 180 14.24 -1.64 -13.93
CA VAL A 180 14.64 -0.47 -13.12
C VAL A 180 16.10 -0.10 -13.37
N VAL A 181 17.02 -1.07 -13.32
CA VAL A 181 18.46 -0.81 -13.53
C VAL A 181 18.72 -0.31 -14.95
N LYS A 182 18.13 -0.95 -15.96
CA LYS A 182 18.26 -0.56 -17.36
C LYS A 182 17.70 0.84 -17.63
N ALA A 183 16.59 1.20 -16.98
CA ALA A 183 15.99 2.52 -17.11
C ALA A 183 16.87 3.62 -16.46
N GLY A 184 17.58 3.27 -15.38
CA GLY A 184 18.43 4.20 -14.64
C GLY A 184 17.64 5.10 -13.68
N GLU A 185 18.33 5.62 -12.65
CA GLU A 185 17.72 6.46 -11.60
C GLU A 185 16.93 7.64 -12.17
N GLN A 186 17.46 8.30 -13.20
CA GLN A 186 16.82 9.45 -13.84
C GLN A 186 15.44 9.10 -14.42
N ARG A 187 15.28 7.90 -15.01
CA ARG A 187 14.00 7.47 -15.58
C ARG A 187 13.00 7.09 -14.49
N VAL A 188 13.46 6.52 -13.38
CA VAL A 188 12.63 6.30 -12.18
C VAL A 188 12.15 7.65 -11.62
N TRP A 189 13.05 8.65 -11.57
CA TRP A 189 12.70 10.00 -11.16
C TRP A 189 11.66 10.64 -12.08
N GLU A 190 11.80 10.50 -13.40
CA GLU A 190 10.80 10.97 -14.37
C GLU A 190 9.43 10.31 -14.16
N ALA A 191 9.39 9.02 -13.81
CA ALA A 191 8.14 8.31 -13.48
C ALA A 191 7.47 8.93 -12.25
N LEU A 192 8.25 9.19 -11.20
CA LEU A 192 7.76 9.83 -9.98
C LEU A 192 7.39 11.31 -10.20
N GLU A 193 8.07 12.01 -11.12
CA GLU A 193 7.71 13.36 -11.57
C GLU A 193 6.35 13.34 -12.28
N ALA A 194 6.14 12.42 -13.22
CA ALA A 194 4.88 12.23 -13.93
C ALA A 194 3.73 11.87 -12.98
N ALA A 195 4.01 11.02 -11.98
CA ALA A 195 3.06 10.69 -10.92
C ALA A 195 2.83 11.82 -9.91
N ARG A 196 3.58 12.92 -10.00
CA ARG A 196 3.56 14.06 -9.07
C ARG A 196 3.80 13.62 -7.61
N THR A 197 4.64 12.60 -7.42
CA THR A 197 4.99 12.06 -6.09
C THR A 197 5.75 13.11 -5.27
N GLN A 198 5.72 13.02 -3.95
CA GLN A 198 6.57 13.84 -3.07
C GLN A 198 7.92 13.15 -2.87
N HIS A 199 8.96 13.91 -2.51
CA HIS A 199 10.32 13.36 -2.27
C HIS A 199 10.84 12.49 -3.44
N ARG A 200 10.60 12.94 -4.67
CA ARG A 200 10.84 12.18 -5.91
C ARG A 200 12.29 11.73 -6.06
N GLN A 201 13.24 12.62 -5.82
CA GLN A 201 14.67 12.33 -5.93
C GLN A 201 15.11 11.23 -4.95
N LYS A 202 14.79 11.39 -3.67
CA LYS A 202 15.10 10.36 -2.66
C LYS A 202 14.40 9.03 -2.94
N THR A 203 13.16 9.07 -3.44
CA THR A 203 12.40 7.87 -3.79
C THR A 203 12.95 7.19 -5.03
N ALA A 204 13.37 7.94 -6.05
CA ALA A 204 13.99 7.43 -7.26
C ALA A 204 15.28 6.70 -6.94
N LYS A 205 16.15 7.33 -6.14
CA LYS A 205 17.39 6.72 -5.64
C LYS A 205 17.12 5.39 -4.96
N TYR A 206 16.22 5.34 -3.98
CA TYR A 206 15.90 4.10 -3.25
C TYR A 206 15.33 3.00 -4.14
N ILE A 207 14.42 3.32 -5.06
CA ILE A 207 13.87 2.32 -5.99
C ILE A 207 14.97 1.83 -6.95
N TYR A 208 15.83 2.72 -7.44
CA TYR A 208 16.95 2.34 -8.30
C TYR A 208 17.97 1.45 -7.58
N GLU A 209 18.38 1.82 -6.36
CA GLU A 209 19.29 1.01 -5.53
C GLU A 209 18.64 -0.34 -5.17
N THR A 210 17.32 -0.39 -4.94
CA THR A 210 16.58 -1.66 -4.77
C THR A 210 16.66 -2.50 -6.05
N GLY A 211 16.51 -1.89 -7.23
CA GLY A 211 16.71 -2.57 -8.50
C GLY A 211 18.12 -3.12 -8.65
N GLN A 212 19.15 -2.39 -8.20
CA GLN A 212 20.53 -2.89 -8.23
C GLN A 212 20.71 -4.07 -7.26
N ALA A 213 20.21 -3.96 -6.03
CA ALA A 213 20.30 -5.00 -5.02
C ALA A 213 19.57 -6.29 -5.43
N TYR A 214 18.46 -6.17 -6.15
CA TYR A 214 17.61 -7.31 -6.54
C TYR A 214 17.68 -7.69 -8.02
N SER A 215 18.66 -7.17 -8.76
CA SER A 215 18.87 -7.54 -10.17
C SER A 215 19.42 -8.95 -10.35
N ASP A 216 19.91 -9.56 -9.27
CA ASP A 216 20.27 -10.97 -9.23
C ASP A 216 19.07 -11.79 -8.72
N SER A 217 18.63 -12.76 -9.51
CA SER A 217 17.52 -13.65 -9.17
C SER A 217 17.72 -14.41 -7.86
N GLU A 218 18.97 -14.63 -7.44
CA GLU A 218 19.29 -15.30 -6.16
C GLU A 218 18.76 -14.50 -4.96
N THR A 219 18.76 -13.17 -5.01
CA THR A 219 18.34 -12.34 -3.86
C THR A 219 16.85 -12.40 -3.53
N MET A 220 16.00 -12.56 -4.55
CA MET A 220 14.56 -12.80 -4.33
C MET A 220 14.29 -14.18 -3.78
N TYR A 221 15.08 -15.17 -4.22
CA TYR A 221 15.04 -16.52 -3.68
C TYR A 221 15.49 -16.53 -2.21
N ASP A 222 16.61 -15.87 -1.88
CA ASP A 222 17.10 -15.75 -0.50
C ASP A 222 16.06 -15.10 0.42
N LEU A 223 15.35 -14.07 -0.05
CA LEU A 223 14.27 -13.46 0.72
C LEU A 223 13.09 -14.41 0.94
N SER A 224 12.79 -15.29 -0.02
CA SER A 224 11.77 -16.34 0.16
C SER A 224 12.23 -17.44 1.13
N GLU A 225 13.53 -17.80 1.11
CA GLU A 225 14.09 -18.75 2.07
C GLU A 225 14.09 -18.19 3.50
N GLU A 226 14.42 -16.91 3.68
CA GLU A 226 14.28 -16.23 4.97
C GLU A 226 12.82 -16.26 5.47
N ALA A 227 11.85 -16.15 4.56
CA ALA A 227 10.45 -16.33 4.91
C ALA A 227 10.19 -17.75 5.43
N ASN A 228 10.70 -18.77 4.74
CA ASN A 228 10.53 -20.17 5.12
C ASN A 228 11.17 -20.50 6.49
N GLU A 229 12.30 -19.87 6.83
CA GLU A 229 13.04 -20.14 8.07
C GLU A 229 12.52 -19.33 9.27
N SER A 230 12.21 -18.05 9.06
CA SER A 230 11.99 -17.07 10.13
C SER A 230 10.60 -16.42 10.09
N GLY A 231 9.76 -16.81 9.12
CA GLY A 231 8.43 -16.26 8.90
C GLY A 231 8.44 -14.76 8.61
N SER A 232 7.32 -14.11 8.87
CA SER A 232 7.14 -12.66 8.61
C SER A 232 8.15 -11.77 9.34
N HIS A 233 8.63 -12.17 10.51
CA HIS A 233 9.65 -11.40 11.25
C HIS A 233 10.98 -11.37 10.51
N GLY A 234 11.43 -12.53 10.00
CA GLY A 234 12.66 -12.63 9.21
C GLY A 234 12.59 -11.79 7.95
N VAL A 235 11.50 -11.92 7.18
CA VAL A 235 11.28 -11.11 5.96
C VAL A 235 11.33 -9.61 6.27
N VAL A 236 10.67 -9.16 7.34
CA VAL A 236 10.69 -7.75 7.73
C VAL A 236 12.10 -7.29 8.11
N GLN A 237 12.87 -8.10 8.86
CA GLN A 237 14.25 -7.74 9.21
C GLN A 237 15.16 -7.73 8.00
N HIS A 238 15.03 -8.71 7.10
CA HIS A 238 15.80 -8.78 5.88
C HIS A 238 15.51 -7.59 4.98
N ILE A 239 14.23 -7.29 4.69
CA ILE A 239 13.86 -6.10 3.90
C ILE A 239 14.42 -4.82 4.52
N LYS A 240 14.34 -4.68 5.84
CA LYS A 240 14.86 -3.52 6.55
C LYS A 240 16.39 -3.38 6.40
N SER A 241 17.13 -4.49 6.32
CA SER A 241 18.59 -4.47 6.22
C SER A 241 19.11 -4.39 4.78
N THR A 242 18.37 -4.91 3.81
CA THR A 242 18.85 -5.05 2.42
C THR A 242 18.15 -4.13 1.42
N VAL A 243 16.94 -3.64 1.70
CA VAL A 243 16.18 -2.78 0.78
C VAL A 243 16.31 -1.31 1.18
N PRO A 244 17.06 -0.48 0.42
CA PRO A 244 17.32 0.91 0.80
C PRO A 244 16.05 1.73 0.93
N GLY A 245 15.80 2.28 2.12
CA GLY A 245 14.64 3.15 2.37
C GLY A 245 13.35 2.45 2.76
N LEU A 246 13.33 1.10 2.86
CA LEU A 246 12.26 0.38 3.53
C LEU A 246 12.59 0.14 5.01
N GLY A 247 11.63 0.46 5.87
CA GLY A 247 11.66 0.08 7.27
C GLY A 247 10.65 -1.02 7.58
N VAL A 248 10.34 -1.18 8.87
CA VAL A 248 9.36 -2.17 9.37
C VAL A 248 8.02 -2.09 8.63
N VAL A 249 7.47 -0.89 8.47
CA VAL A 249 6.20 -0.67 7.77
C VAL A 249 6.25 -1.13 6.31
N GLY A 250 7.39 -0.94 5.63
CA GLY A 250 7.59 -1.42 4.27
C GLY A 250 7.60 -2.93 4.18
N GLY A 251 8.35 -3.59 5.08
CA GLY A 251 8.36 -5.04 5.20
C GLY A 251 6.99 -5.62 5.51
N GLU A 252 6.23 -5.01 6.43
CA GLU A 252 4.87 -5.44 6.77
C GLU A 252 3.91 -5.34 5.57
N ILE A 253 3.96 -4.23 4.81
CA ILE A 253 3.15 -4.08 3.59
C ILE A 253 3.53 -5.15 2.56
N PHE A 254 4.82 -5.47 2.42
CA PHE A 254 5.30 -6.52 1.54
C PHE A 254 4.77 -7.90 1.97
N CYS A 255 4.99 -8.29 3.24
CA CYS A 255 4.50 -9.56 3.80
C CYS A 255 2.99 -9.73 3.61
N ARG A 256 2.22 -8.66 3.84
CA ARG A 256 0.76 -8.67 3.65
C ARG A 256 0.35 -9.01 2.22
N ARG A 257 1.08 -8.56 1.21
CA ARG A 257 0.71 -8.77 -0.20
C ARG A 257 1.31 -10.04 -0.80
N ILE A 258 2.54 -10.40 -0.41
CA ILE A 258 3.29 -11.47 -1.05
C ILE A 258 2.83 -12.88 -0.64
N GLN A 259 2.12 -13.02 0.48
CA GLN A 259 1.63 -14.30 1.00
C GLN A 259 0.67 -15.07 0.08
N CYS A 260 0.24 -14.50 -1.05
CA CYS A 260 -0.55 -15.19 -2.07
C CYS A 260 0.23 -15.36 -3.40
N VAL A 261 1.55 -15.25 -3.37
CA VAL A 261 2.44 -15.49 -4.51
C VAL A 261 3.15 -16.83 -4.28
N ASP A 262 3.23 -17.64 -5.35
CA ASP A 262 3.86 -18.97 -5.32
C ASP A 262 5.25 -18.91 -4.66
N GLY A 263 5.48 -19.81 -3.69
CA GLY A 263 6.71 -19.88 -2.90
C GLY A 263 6.72 -19.04 -1.62
N TRP A 264 5.68 -18.24 -1.34
CA TRP A 264 5.61 -17.40 -0.14
C TRP A 264 4.46 -17.73 0.81
N GLY A 265 3.44 -18.46 0.31
CA GLY A 265 2.21 -18.78 1.03
C GLY A 265 2.48 -19.37 2.40
N ASP A 266 3.01 -20.59 2.45
CA ASP A 266 3.17 -21.34 3.71
C ASP A 266 4.04 -20.64 4.77
N ALA A 267 5.03 -19.87 4.33
CA ALA A 267 5.94 -19.14 5.21
C ALA A 267 5.28 -17.95 5.94
N LEU A 268 4.33 -17.30 5.27
CA LEU A 268 3.71 -16.07 5.75
C LEU A 268 2.26 -16.26 6.15
N TRP A 269 1.60 -17.28 5.64
CA TRP A 269 0.17 -17.46 5.80
C TRP A 269 -0.21 -17.96 7.20
N PRO A 270 -1.25 -17.37 7.84
CA PRO A 270 -1.89 -16.09 7.52
C PRO A 270 -1.14 -14.90 8.15
N PHE A 271 -0.86 -13.85 7.37
CA PHE A 271 -0.22 -12.63 7.86
C PHE A 271 -1.11 -11.39 7.72
N ALA A 272 -1.34 -10.69 8.84
CA ALA A 272 -1.97 -9.37 8.86
C ALA A 272 -1.20 -8.44 9.80
N ASP A 273 -0.71 -7.31 9.29
CA ASP A 273 -0.10 -6.30 10.14
C ASP A 273 -1.15 -5.51 10.94
N GLN A 274 -0.67 -4.83 11.97
CA GLN A 274 -1.52 -4.13 12.94
C GLN A 274 -2.40 -3.07 12.28
N LYS A 275 -1.93 -2.36 11.23
CA LYS A 275 -2.70 -1.32 10.55
C LYS A 275 -3.91 -1.92 9.84
N ALA A 276 -3.75 -3.08 9.23
CA ALA A 276 -4.83 -3.78 8.55
C ALA A 276 -5.89 -4.29 9.55
N LEU A 277 -5.45 -4.88 10.67
CA LEU A 277 -6.34 -5.33 11.73
C LEU A 277 -7.10 -4.17 12.40
N ASP A 278 -6.44 -3.04 12.64
CA ASP A 278 -7.07 -1.83 13.14
C ASP A 278 -8.13 -1.29 12.17
N ALA A 279 -7.85 -1.31 10.87
CA ALA A 279 -8.80 -0.88 9.85
C ALA A 279 -10.05 -1.77 9.82
N LEU A 280 -9.88 -3.10 9.91
CA LEU A 280 -11.00 -4.05 10.02
C LEU A 280 -11.88 -3.77 11.24
N ARG A 281 -11.27 -3.57 12.41
CA ARG A 281 -12.00 -3.21 13.64
C ARG A 281 -12.75 -1.89 13.48
N GLN A 282 -12.14 -0.89 12.83
CA GLN A 282 -12.75 0.41 12.59
C GLN A 282 -13.98 0.33 11.68
N ILE A 283 -13.96 -0.54 10.67
CA ILE A 283 -15.12 -0.72 9.78
C ILE A 283 -16.22 -1.61 10.37
N GLY A 284 -15.96 -2.28 11.50
CA GLY A 284 -16.94 -3.08 12.23
C GLY A 284 -16.75 -4.59 12.11
N VAL A 285 -15.60 -5.07 11.64
CA VAL A 285 -15.23 -6.50 11.61
C VAL A 285 -14.35 -6.81 12.84
N PRO A 286 -14.89 -7.48 13.88
CA PRO A 286 -14.18 -7.68 15.14
C PRO A 286 -13.23 -8.87 15.05
N VAL A 287 -11.99 -8.62 14.61
CA VAL A 287 -10.89 -9.62 14.59
C VAL A 287 -9.78 -9.22 15.56
N LYS A 288 -9.14 -10.19 16.20
CA LYS A 288 -7.98 -9.95 17.09
C LYS A 288 -6.68 -9.99 16.30
N ASP A 289 -6.51 -11.02 15.49
CA ASP A 289 -5.30 -11.36 14.76
C ASP A 289 -5.64 -11.93 13.35
N ALA A 290 -4.62 -12.43 12.65
CA ALA A 290 -4.74 -12.97 11.30
C ALA A 290 -5.57 -14.28 11.26
N ASP A 291 -5.37 -15.18 12.23
CA ASP A 291 -6.11 -16.45 12.34
C ASP A 291 -7.60 -16.21 12.58
N ASP A 292 -7.95 -15.24 13.44
CA ASP A 292 -9.33 -14.82 13.66
C ASP A 292 -10.00 -14.32 12.37
N LEU A 293 -9.25 -13.59 11.52
CA LEU A 293 -9.76 -13.11 10.23
C LEU A 293 -9.96 -14.27 9.24
N GLN A 294 -8.98 -15.17 9.12
CA GLN A 294 -9.09 -16.34 8.25
C GLN A 294 -10.35 -17.16 8.63
N SER A 295 -10.48 -17.48 9.92
CA SER A 295 -11.64 -18.21 10.46
C SER A 295 -12.97 -17.48 10.21
N ALA A 296 -12.97 -16.15 10.22
CA ALA A 296 -14.16 -15.36 9.92
C ALA A 296 -14.52 -15.38 8.43
N ILE A 297 -13.53 -15.34 7.53
CA ILE A 297 -13.75 -15.47 6.08
C ILE A 297 -14.37 -16.83 5.78
N GLU A 298 -13.76 -17.91 6.26
CA GLU A 298 -14.24 -19.29 6.05
C GLU A 298 -15.67 -19.51 6.55
N ARG A 299 -16.04 -18.90 7.69
CA ARG A 299 -17.36 -19.09 8.31
C ARG A 299 -18.44 -18.20 7.72
N GLU A 300 -18.12 -16.95 7.40
CA GLU A 300 -19.13 -15.91 7.14
C GLU A 300 -19.27 -15.57 5.66
N VAL A 301 -18.27 -15.83 4.82
CA VAL A 301 -18.32 -15.46 3.40
C VAL A 301 -19.22 -16.42 2.63
N ASP A 302 -20.15 -15.85 1.89
CA ASP A 302 -21.02 -16.53 0.95
C ASP A 302 -20.59 -16.12 -0.46
N TRP A 303 -19.86 -17.02 -1.12
CA TRP A 303 -19.31 -16.78 -2.45
C TRP A 303 -20.36 -16.46 -3.52
N THR A 304 -21.62 -16.86 -3.30
CA THR A 304 -22.72 -16.49 -4.19
C THR A 304 -23.09 -15.01 -4.09
N LEU A 305 -22.89 -14.40 -2.90
CA LEU A 305 -23.13 -12.97 -2.66
C LEU A 305 -21.93 -12.10 -3.08
N VAL A 306 -20.71 -12.62 -2.96
CA VAL A 306 -19.48 -11.94 -3.37
C VAL A 306 -19.51 -11.63 -4.87
N GLY A 307 -19.80 -12.65 -5.69
CA GLY A 307 -19.84 -12.52 -7.15
C GLY A 307 -18.49 -12.09 -7.73
N ASP A 308 -18.51 -11.13 -8.65
CA ASP A 308 -17.28 -10.55 -9.21
C ASP A 308 -16.57 -9.68 -8.16
N MET A 309 -15.30 -10.00 -7.88
CA MET A 309 -14.45 -9.22 -6.99
C MET A 309 -13.96 -7.91 -7.63
N GLY A 310 -14.16 -7.71 -8.94
CA GLY A 310 -13.74 -6.49 -9.65
C GLY A 310 -12.23 -6.42 -9.89
N LEU A 311 -11.58 -7.58 -10.06
CA LEU A 311 -10.16 -7.68 -10.34
C LEU A 311 -9.90 -7.86 -11.85
N THR A 312 -8.87 -7.19 -12.36
CA THR A 312 -8.34 -7.30 -13.72
C THR A 312 -7.26 -8.39 -13.79
N GLY A 313 -7.15 -9.07 -14.94
CA GLY A 313 -6.08 -10.04 -15.21
C GLY A 313 -6.29 -11.43 -14.59
N SER A 314 -7.39 -11.61 -13.86
CA SER A 314 -7.84 -12.93 -13.46
C SER A 314 -8.79 -13.45 -14.53
N ASP A 315 -8.50 -14.62 -15.11
CA ASP A 315 -9.46 -15.36 -15.94
C ASP A 315 -10.72 -15.79 -15.14
N SER A 316 -10.82 -15.37 -13.88
CA SER A 316 -11.98 -15.44 -12.99
C SER A 316 -13.16 -14.62 -13.49
N LYS A 317 -13.78 -15.07 -14.58
CA LYS A 317 -15.24 -15.17 -14.51
C LYS A 317 -15.50 -16.09 -13.32
N GLY A 318 -16.23 -15.60 -12.30
CA GLY A 318 -16.56 -16.29 -11.04
C GLY A 318 -17.35 -17.60 -11.21
N SER A 319 -16.84 -18.49 -12.04
CA SER A 319 -17.19 -19.88 -12.11
C SER A 319 -16.49 -20.53 -10.94
N GLN A 320 -17.26 -21.27 -10.14
CA GLN A 320 -16.77 -22.42 -9.40
C GLN A 320 -16.07 -23.38 -10.37
N ILE A 321 -14.89 -23.01 -10.87
CA ILE A 321 -13.93 -24.01 -11.30
C ILE A 321 -13.61 -24.71 -10.00
N GLU A 322 -13.80 -26.03 -9.95
CA GLU A 322 -13.31 -26.86 -8.86
C GLU A 322 -11.79 -26.72 -8.86
N LEU A 323 -11.30 -25.65 -8.24
CA LEU A 323 -9.90 -25.50 -7.87
C LEU A 323 -9.65 -26.58 -6.83
N SER A 324 -8.51 -27.24 -6.94
CA SER A 324 -8.12 -28.30 -6.01
C SER A 324 -6.63 -28.18 -5.73
N GLY A 325 -6.24 -28.38 -4.48
CA GLY A 325 -4.84 -28.29 -4.06
C GLY A 325 -4.35 -26.84 -4.04
N GLU A 326 -3.13 -26.62 -4.51
CA GLU A 326 -2.40 -25.34 -4.42
C GLU A 326 -3.20 -24.14 -4.97
N ALA A 327 -3.95 -24.32 -6.06
CA ALA A 327 -4.72 -23.23 -6.66
C ALA A 327 -5.88 -22.74 -5.78
N GLU A 328 -6.46 -23.61 -4.95
CA GLU A 328 -7.49 -23.24 -3.98
C GLU A 328 -6.86 -22.46 -2.82
N GLU A 329 -5.71 -22.91 -2.33
CA GLU A 329 -4.96 -22.25 -1.26
C GLU A 329 -4.52 -20.83 -1.67
N THR A 330 -3.94 -20.66 -2.86
CA THR A 330 -3.56 -19.35 -3.40
C THR A 330 -4.76 -18.40 -3.54
N GLN A 331 -5.92 -18.94 -3.91
CA GLN A 331 -7.15 -18.16 -4.05
C GLN A 331 -7.65 -17.67 -2.68
N VAL A 332 -7.67 -18.54 -1.66
CA VAL A 332 -8.02 -18.17 -0.28
C VAL A 332 -7.05 -17.12 0.27
N GLN A 333 -5.75 -17.28 0.00
CA GLN A 333 -4.73 -16.29 0.37
C GLN A 333 -4.99 -14.95 -0.31
N ALA A 334 -5.31 -14.93 -1.60
CA ALA A 334 -5.61 -13.71 -2.33
C ALA A 334 -6.84 -12.98 -1.77
N GLU A 335 -7.91 -13.72 -1.44
CA GLU A 335 -9.15 -13.18 -0.85
C GLU A 335 -8.89 -12.52 0.50
N PHE A 336 -8.08 -13.17 1.34
CA PHE A 336 -7.66 -12.61 2.62
C PHE A 336 -6.89 -11.29 2.43
N VAL A 337 -5.93 -11.26 1.51
CA VAL A 337 -5.19 -10.02 1.16
C VAL A 337 -6.14 -8.92 0.67
N ILE A 338 -7.12 -9.26 -0.17
CA ILE A 338 -8.11 -8.30 -0.69
C ILE A 338 -8.93 -7.67 0.45
N VAL A 339 -9.38 -8.47 1.42
CA VAL A 339 -10.12 -7.97 2.59
C VAL A 339 -9.29 -6.96 3.37
N LEU A 340 -8.01 -7.28 3.63
CA LEU A 340 -7.11 -6.39 4.34
C LEU A 340 -6.88 -5.07 3.60
N GLU A 341 -6.55 -5.12 2.31
CA GLU A 341 -6.28 -3.91 1.51
C GLU A 341 -7.51 -3.01 1.39
N ARG A 342 -8.70 -3.61 1.21
CA ARG A 342 -9.95 -2.86 1.10
C ARG A 342 -10.37 -2.23 2.42
N ALA A 343 -10.12 -2.89 3.55
CA ALA A 343 -10.36 -2.31 4.87
C ALA A 343 -9.45 -1.08 5.09
N ILE A 344 -8.15 -1.20 4.81
CA ILE A 344 -7.20 -0.08 4.90
C ILE A 344 -7.65 1.06 3.99
N GLY A 345 -7.94 0.76 2.72
CA GLY A 345 -8.37 1.75 1.74
C GLY A 345 -9.62 2.50 2.19
N CYS A 346 -10.63 1.80 2.70
CA CYS A 346 -11.87 2.42 3.19
C CYS A 346 -11.62 3.43 4.32
N VAL A 347 -10.73 3.08 5.26
CA VAL A 347 -10.34 3.98 6.36
C VAL A 347 -9.57 5.20 5.84
N LEU A 348 -8.64 4.99 4.91
CA LEU A 348 -7.85 6.08 4.32
C LEU A 348 -8.70 7.06 3.50
N GLU A 349 -9.72 6.55 2.80
CA GLU A 349 -10.69 7.36 2.05
C GLU A 349 -11.75 8.01 2.96
N GLY A 350 -11.81 7.64 4.24
CA GLY A 350 -12.79 8.16 5.19
C GLY A 350 -14.22 7.72 4.91
N LYS A 351 -14.40 6.59 4.19
CA LYS A 351 -15.70 6.12 3.69
C LYS A 351 -16.35 5.01 4.53
N VAL A 352 -15.97 4.92 5.80
CA VAL A 352 -16.37 3.84 6.72
C VAL A 352 -17.89 3.76 6.90
N GLU A 353 -18.54 4.92 7.06
CA GLU A 353 -20.00 5.00 7.26
C GLU A 353 -20.76 4.71 5.97
N GLU A 354 -20.27 5.17 4.81
CA GLU A 354 -20.86 4.85 3.51
C GLU A 354 -20.73 3.36 3.20
N LEU A 355 -19.55 2.77 3.45
CA LEU A 355 -19.32 1.33 3.28
C LEU A 355 -20.28 0.51 4.15
N ASN A 356 -20.44 0.89 5.42
CA ASN A 356 -21.38 0.23 6.34
C ASN A 356 -22.83 0.29 5.83
N LYS A 357 -23.28 1.45 5.36
CA LYS A 357 -24.63 1.61 4.79
C LYS A 357 -24.82 0.80 3.51
N ALA A 358 -23.78 0.71 2.68
CA ALA A 358 -23.81 -0.06 1.44
C ALA A 358 -23.84 -1.57 1.73
N ALA A 359 -22.97 -2.05 2.62
CA ALA A 359 -22.91 -3.44 3.04
C ALA A 359 -24.22 -3.92 3.70
N ALA A 360 -24.89 -3.09 4.50
CA ALA A 360 -26.18 -3.43 5.12
C ALA A 360 -27.30 -3.71 4.10
N ARG A 361 -27.15 -3.26 2.85
CA ARG A 361 -28.09 -3.49 1.75
C ARG A 361 -27.77 -4.73 0.93
N LEU A 362 -26.60 -5.36 1.15
CA LEU A 362 -26.25 -6.64 0.55
C LEU A 362 -27.20 -7.70 1.12
N LYS A 363 -27.97 -8.34 0.24
CA LYS A 363 -28.97 -9.35 0.56
C LYS A 363 -28.64 -10.64 -0.15
#